data_AF-A0A7C0UV37-F1
#
_entry.id   AF-A0A7C0UV37-F1
#
_cell.length_a   1.000
_cell.length_b   1.000
_cell.length_c   1.000
_cell.angle_alpha   90.00
_cell.angle_beta   90.00
_cell.angle_gamma   90.00
#
_symmetry.space_group_name_H-M   'P 1'
#
loop_
_entity.id
_entity.type
_entity.pdbx_description
1 polymer ?
#
loop_
_entity_poly.entity_id
_entity_poly.type
_entity_poly.pdbx_seq_one_letter_code
_entity_poly.pdbx_strand_id
1 'polypeptide(L)'
;FIGATSGSLFARIFGADPSTFSAIGLVALLAGAGNAPISASVMAVELFGSKIGAYASIASVISFIMTGHASVYPSQVLAMKKSATIDVETGKEVETVHPRLKLRRKSITYLLAKIIKKIL
;
A
#
# COMPACT_ATOMS: atom_id res chain seq x y z
N PHE A 1 -5.90 16.80 3.49
CA PHE A 1 -5.66 16.14 2.18
C PHE A 1 -4.23 15.62 2.05
N ILE A 2 -3.80 14.65 2.87
CA ILE A 2 -2.38 14.23 2.93
C ILE A 2 -1.90 13.62 1.60
N GLY A 3 -2.72 12.79 0.96
CA GLY A 3 -2.39 12.14 -0.30
C GLY A 3 -2.22 13.14 -1.44
N ALA A 4 -3.17 14.06 -1.61
CA ALA A 4 -3.10 15.08 -2.64
C ALA A 4 -1.91 16.05 -2.44
N THR A 5 -1.67 16.49 -1.20
CA THR A 5 -0.55 17.38 -0.88
C THR A 5 0.81 16.73 -1.14
N SER A 6 1.00 15.47 -0.74
CA SER A 6 2.24 14.73 -1.04
C SER A 6 2.41 14.47 -2.53
N GLY A 7 1.31 14.16 -3.25
CA GLY A 7 1.31 14.08 -4.71
C GLY A 7 1.78 15.39 -5.37
N SER A 8 1.20 16.53 -4.99
CA SER A 8 1.59 17.86 -5.49
C SER A 8 3.07 18.16 -5.24
N LEU A 9 3.62 17.75 -4.09
CA LEU A 9 5.05 17.87 -3.80
C LEU A 9 5.89 17.02 -4.76
N PHE A 10 5.53 15.75 -4.98
CA PHE A 10 6.25 14.91 -5.95
C PHE A 10 6.18 15.46 -7.37
N ALA A 11 5.06 16.07 -7.76
CA ALA A 11 4.94 16.73 -9.06
C ALA A 11 6.02 17.79 -9.26
N ARG A 12 6.28 18.61 -8.23
CA ARG A 12 7.34 19.63 -8.27
C ARG A 12 8.73 19.03 -8.38
N ILE A 13 8.99 17.93 -7.66
CA ILE A 13 10.29 17.23 -7.69
C ILE A 13 10.56 16.64 -9.08
N PHE A 14 9.55 16.05 -9.72
CA PHE A 14 9.70 15.40 -11.02
C PHE A 14 9.43 16.30 -12.23
N GLY A 15 9.10 17.58 -12.02
CA GLY A 15 8.74 18.51 -13.10
C GLY A 15 7.46 18.10 -13.85
N ALA A 16 6.51 17.48 -13.15
CA ALA A 16 5.26 16.96 -13.70
C ALA A 16 4.04 17.81 -13.32
N ASP A 17 2.88 17.51 -13.92
CA ASP A 17 1.63 18.22 -13.67
C ASP A 17 1.14 18.02 -12.20
N PRO A 18 0.98 19.10 -11.41
CA PRO A 18 0.54 18.99 -10.02
C PRO A 18 -0.83 18.37 -9.84
N SER A 19 -1.77 18.60 -10.76
CA SER A 19 -3.15 18.11 -10.65
C SER A 19 -3.19 16.59 -10.79
N THR A 20 -2.48 16.05 -11.77
CA THR A 20 -2.36 14.61 -12.04
C THR A 20 -1.73 13.88 -10.85
N PHE A 21 -0.61 14.37 -10.35
CA PHE A 21 0.07 13.74 -9.20
C PHE A 21 -0.73 13.88 -7.90
N SER A 22 -1.46 14.98 -7.71
CA SER A 22 -2.37 15.15 -6.57
C SER A 22 -3.50 14.12 -6.59
N ALA A 23 -4.09 13.86 -7.76
CA ALA A 23 -5.10 12.83 -7.93
C ALA A 23 -4.55 11.43 -7.62
N ILE A 24 -3.37 11.09 -8.16
CA ILE A 24 -2.68 9.82 -7.88
C ILE A 24 -2.41 9.66 -6.38
N GLY A 25 -1.85 10.69 -5.73
CA GLY A 25 -1.53 10.66 -4.30
C GLY A 25 -2.76 10.53 -3.41
N LEU A 26 -3.86 11.20 -3.75
CA LEU A 26 -5.15 11.07 -3.06
C LEU A 26 -5.64 9.62 -3.08
N VAL A 27 -5.72 9.03 -4.27
CA VAL A 27 -6.24 7.67 -4.47
C VAL A 27 -5.31 6.64 -3.81
N ALA A 28 -3.99 6.80 -3.96
CA ALA A 28 -3.01 5.91 -3.37
C ALA A 28 -3.13 5.89 -1.84
N LEU A 29 -3.19 7.07 -1.20
CA LEU A 29 -3.33 7.15 0.26
C LEU A 29 -4.66 6.55 0.74
N LEU A 30 -5.76 6.79 0.02
CA LEU A 30 -7.05 6.19 0.38
C LEU A 30 -7.00 4.65 0.34
N ALA A 31 -6.44 4.09 -0.73
CA ALA A 31 -6.30 2.64 -0.88
C ALA A 31 -5.39 2.01 0.17
N GLY A 32 -4.25 2.63 0.44
CA GLY A 32 -3.29 2.15 1.44
C GLY A 32 -3.83 2.23 2.86
N ALA A 33 -4.46 3.36 3.22
CA ALA A 33 -4.99 3.58 4.56
C ALA A 33 -6.29 2.80 4.82
N GLY A 34 -7.17 2.69 3.82
CA GLY A 34 -8.46 2.00 3.95
C GLY A 34 -8.44 0.52 3.55
N ASN A 35 -7.30 0.00 3.08
CA ASN A 35 -7.17 -1.37 2.57
C ASN A 35 -8.21 -1.77 1.51
N ALA A 36 -8.63 -0.82 0.66
CA ALA A 36 -9.68 -0.99 -0.33
C ALA A 36 -9.24 -0.53 -1.74
N PRO A 37 -8.24 -1.16 -2.37
CA PRO A 37 -7.66 -0.70 -3.63
C PRO A 37 -8.64 -0.78 -4.80
N ILE A 38 -9.56 -1.75 -4.81
CA ILE A 38 -10.58 -1.89 -5.88
C ILE A 38 -11.54 -0.70 -5.83
N SER A 39 -12.10 -0.41 -4.64
CA SER A 39 -12.99 0.74 -4.45
C SER A 39 -12.29 2.06 -4.78
N ALA A 40 -11.04 2.22 -4.36
CA ALA A 40 -10.24 3.40 -4.68
C ALA A 40 -9.97 3.53 -6.19
N SER A 41 -9.77 2.43 -6.90
CA SER A 41 -9.58 2.41 -8.35
C SER A 41 -10.84 2.83 -9.11
N VAL A 42 -12.02 2.32 -8.71
CA VAL A 42 -13.30 2.74 -9.29
C VAL A 42 -13.52 4.23 -9.05
N MET A 43 -13.34 4.68 -7.81
CA MET A 43 -13.45 6.10 -7.44
C MET A 43 -12.49 6.97 -8.27
N ALA A 44 -11.26 6.50 -8.53
CA ALA A 44 -10.30 7.25 -9.33
C ALA A 44 -10.76 7.47 -10.78
N VAL A 45 -11.37 6.44 -11.39
CA VAL A 45 -11.92 6.53 -12.74
C VAL A 45 -13.13 7.47 -12.77
N GLU A 46 -14.00 7.42 -11.76
CA GLU A 46 -15.17 8.30 -11.68
C GLU A 46 -14.80 9.77 -11.48
N LEU A 47 -13.80 10.06 -10.64
CA LEU A 47 -13.41 11.44 -10.31
C LEU A 47 -12.48 12.08 -11.34
N PHE A 48 -11.56 11.30 -11.94
CA PHE A 48 -10.47 11.84 -12.75
C PHE A 48 -10.46 11.33 -14.20
N GLY A 49 -11.47 10.53 -14.57
CA GLY A 49 -11.57 9.88 -15.86
C GLY A 49 -10.60 8.70 -16.03
N SER A 50 -10.78 7.93 -17.11
CA SER A 50 -10.04 6.69 -17.35
C SER A 50 -8.53 6.87 -17.52
N LYS A 51 -8.09 8.01 -18.09
CA LYS A 51 -6.66 8.28 -18.33
C LYS A 51 -5.87 8.40 -17.02
N ILE A 52 -6.32 9.26 -16.10
CA ILE A 52 -5.66 9.43 -14.78
C ILE A 52 -6.03 8.27 -13.87
N GLY A 53 -7.28 7.80 -13.93
CA GLY A 53 -7.80 6.69 -13.15
C GLY A 53 -6.96 5.42 -13.30
N ALA A 54 -6.46 5.11 -14.50
CA ALA A 54 -5.57 3.96 -14.71
C ALA A 54 -4.26 4.07 -13.91
N TYR A 55 -3.57 5.22 -13.97
CA TYR A 55 -2.34 5.45 -13.21
C TYR A 55 -2.59 5.47 -11.71
N ALA A 56 -3.66 6.13 -11.28
CA ALA A 56 -4.05 6.19 -9.88
C ALA A 56 -4.42 4.80 -9.33
N SER A 57 -5.07 3.95 -10.13
CA SER A 57 -5.42 2.57 -9.76
C SER A 57 -4.18 1.72 -9.51
N ILE A 58 -3.17 1.82 -10.38
CA ILE A 58 -1.88 1.13 -10.19
C ILE A 58 -1.21 1.61 -8.89
N ALA A 59 -1.12 2.92 -8.68
CA ALA A 59 -0.57 3.48 -7.45
C ALA A 59 -1.35 3.04 -6.20
N SER A 60 -2.68 2.89 -6.31
CA SER A 60 -3.55 2.38 -5.26
C SER A 60 -3.19 0.96 -4.84
N VAL A 61 -2.93 0.08 -5.81
CA VAL A 61 -2.56 -1.32 -5.57
C VAL A 61 -1.16 -1.39 -4.93
N ILE A 62 -0.22 -0.59 -5.42
CA ILE A 62 1.13 -0.52 -4.84
C ILE A 62 1.05 -0.06 -3.38
N SER A 63 0.29 1.01 -3.10
CA SER A 63 0.09 1.51 -1.74
C SER A 63 -0.55 0.45 -0.84
N PHE A 64 -1.60 -0.22 -1.31
CA PHE A 64 -2.24 -1.32 -0.60
C PHE A 64 -1.28 -2.46 -0.24
N ILE A 65 -0.35 -2.83 -1.12
CA ILE A 65 0.65 -3.87 -0.82
C ILE A 65 1.67 -3.35 0.20
N MET A 66 2.14 -2.10 0.04
CA MET A 66 3.15 -1.50 0.90
C MET A 66 2.68 -1.27 2.34
N THR A 67 1.40 -0.93 2.55
CA THR A 67 0.85 -0.73 3.91
C THR A 67 0.68 -2.03 4.70
N GLY A 68 0.86 -3.20 4.07
CA GLY A 68 0.71 -4.48 4.74
C GLY A 68 -0.70 -4.61 5.32
N HIS A 69 -0.87 -5.05 6.56
CA HIS A 69 -2.20 -5.25 7.15
C HIS A 69 -2.70 -4.05 7.97
N ALA A 70 -1.98 -2.94 7.96
CA ALA A 70 -2.43 -1.71 8.62
C ALA A 70 -3.69 -1.15 7.92
N SER A 71 -4.65 -0.68 8.71
CA SER A 71 -5.87 -0.03 8.22
C SER A 71 -6.32 1.03 9.21
N VAL A 72 -7.03 2.05 8.72
CA VAL A 72 -7.75 3.03 9.56
C VAL A 72 -9.05 2.45 10.13
N TYR A 73 -9.43 1.23 9.72
CA TYR A 73 -10.61 0.51 10.19
C TYR A 73 -10.18 -0.67 11.09
N PRO A 74 -10.20 -0.52 12.43
CA PRO A 74 -9.73 -1.56 13.35
C PRO A 74 -10.52 -2.87 13.24
N SER A 75 -11.85 -2.76 13.04
CA SER A 75 -12.77 -3.89 12.88
C SER A 75 -12.78 -4.52 11.48
N GLN A 76 -11.93 -4.06 10.56
CA GLN A 76 -11.84 -4.66 9.24
C GLN A 76 -11.35 -6.10 9.33
N VAL A 77 -12.12 -7.05 8.79
CA VAL A 77 -11.74 -8.46 8.76
C VAL A 77 -10.74 -8.72 7.63
N LEU A 78 -9.61 -9.33 7.97
CA LEU A 78 -8.56 -9.64 7.00
C LEU A 78 -8.87 -10.90 6.19
N ALA A 79 -9.20 -10.73 4.91
CA ALA A 79 -9.50 -11.85 4.02
C ALA A 79 -8.26 -12.54 3.42
N MET A 80 -7.13 -11.83 3.30
CA MET A 80 -5.95 -12.36 2.60
C MET A 80 -4.61 -11.86 3.16
N LYS A 81 -3.54 -12.62 2.87
CA LYS A 81 -2.15 -12.20 3.12
C LYS A 81 -1.63 -11.42 1.91
N LYS A 82 -1.06 -10.23 2.15
CA LYS A 82 -0.51 -9.37 1.09
C LYS A 82 0.93 -9.70 0.70
N SER A 83 1.65 -10.44 1.56
CA SER A 83 3.05 -10.82 1.32
C SER A 83 3.33 -12.20 1.91
N ALA A 84 4.11 -13.01 1.20
CA ALA A 84 4.54 -14.33 1.67
C ALA A 84 5.49 -14.27 2.88
N THR A 85 6.08 -13.10 3.14
CA THR A 85 7.00 -12.86 4.26
C THR A 85 6.25 -12.46 5.54
N ILE A 86 4.98 -12.08 5.44
CA ILE A 86 4.15 -11.66 6.57
C ILE A 86 3.17 -12.78 6.88
N ASP A 87 3.27 -13.33 8.08
CA ASP A 87 2.32 -14.28 8.61
C ASP A 87 1.30 -13.53 9.47
N VAL A 88 0.03 -13.68 9.14
CA VAL A 88 -1.09 -13.04 9.82
C VAL A 88 -2.28 -14.00 9.82
N GLU A 89 -3.09 -13.96 10.87
CA GLU A 89 -4.33 -14.74 10.93
C GLU A 89 -5.40 -14.06 10.08
N THR A 90 -5.92 -14.78 9.09
CA THR A 90 -7.06 -14.32 8.28
C THR A 90 -8.38 -14.64 8.96
N GLY A 91 -9.44 -13.90 8.65
CA GLY A 91 -10.76 -14.05 9.29
C GLY A 91 -10.87 -13.38 10.67
N LYS A 92 -9.85 -12.62 11.07
CA LYS A 92 -9.82 -11.81 12.28
C LYS A 92 -9.77 -10.32 11.92
N GLU A 93 -10.19 -9.49 12.85
CA GLU A 93 -10.16 -8.03 12.72
C GLU A 93 -8.71 -7.52 12.80
N VAL A 94 -8.41 -6.43 12.07
CA VAL A 94 -7.07 -5.80 12.03
C VAL A 94 -6.54 -5.50 13.43
N GLU A 95 -7.39 -5.06 14.35
CA GLU A 95 -7.00 -4.73 15.73
C GLU A 95 -6.49 -5.96 16.52
N THR A 96 -7.08 -7.11 16.26
CA THR A 96 -6.80 -8.35 17.02
C THR A 96 -5.60 -9.13 16.49
N VAL A 97 -5.14 -8.82 15.27
CA VAL A 97 -4.07 -9.58 14.64
C VAL A 97 -2.69 -8.99 14.94
N HIS A 98 -1.72 -9.88 15.14
CA HIS A 98 -0.33 -9.51 15.32
C HIS A 98 0.50 -10.05 14.15
N PRO A 99 0.93 -9.19 13.20
CA PRO A 99 1.71 -9.62 12.06
C PRO A 99 3.06 -10.16 12.53
N ARG A 100 3.42 -11.37 12.10
CA ARG A 100 4.73 -11.97 12.37
C ARG A 100 5.54 -12.04 11.09
N LEU A 101 6.81 -11.65 11.15
CA LEU A 101 7.72 -11.81 10.03
C LEU A 101 8.17 -13.27 9.93
N LYS A 102 7.84 -13.92 8.81
CA LYS A 102 8.28 -15.27 8.47
C LYS A 102 9.40 -15.17 7.43
N LEU A 103 10.65 -15.28 7.88
CA LEU A 103 11.81 -15.30 6.99
C LEU A 103 11.82 -16.59 6.18
N ARG A 104 11.53 -16.48 4.88
CA ARG A 104 11.58 -17.62 3.96
C ARG A 104 13.05 -17.99 3.69
N ARG A 105 13.41 -19.25 3.93
CA ARG A 105 14.79 -19.78 3.84
C ARG A 105 15.51 -19.57 2.50
N LYS A 106 14.77 -19.40 1.40
CA LYS A 106 15.27 -19.11 0.04
C LYS A 106 15.11 -17.64 -0.38
N SER A 107 14.75 -16.74 0.54
CA SER A 107 14.59 -15.32 0.25
C SER A 107 15.92 -14.59 0.37
N ILE A 108 16.10 -13.56 -0.47
CA ILE A 108 17.21 -12.59 -0.35
C ILE A 108 17.24 -11.98 1.05
N THR A 109 16.08 -11.75 1.66
CA THR A 109 15.97 -11.24 3.05
C THR A 109 16.57 -12.21 4.08
N TYR A 110 16.40 -13.51 3.88
CA TYR A 110 17.02 -14.52 4.74
C TYR A 110 18.54 -14.57 4.54
N LEU A 111 19.02 -14.43 3.31
CA LEU A 111 20.46 -14.37 3.01
C LEU A 111 21.11 -13.15 3.67
N LEU A 112 20.52 -11.96 3.50
CA LEU A 112 20.96 -10.71 4.15
C LEU A 112 20.97 -10.85 5.67
N ALA A 113 19.87 -11.33 6.27
CA ALA A 113 19.79 -11.53 7.72
C ALA A 113 20.84 -12.52 8.23
N LYS A 114 21.12 -13.59 7.46
CA LYS A 114 22.15 -14.58 7.78
C LYS A 114 23.57 -14.00 7.69
N ILE A 115 23.84 -13.15 6.69
CA ILE A 115 25.13 -12.48 6.55
C ILE A 115 25.36 -11.50 7.71
N ILE A 116 24.36 -10.67 8.03
CA ILE A 116 24.44 -9.72 9.15
C ILE A 116 24.70 -10.47 10.48
N LYS A 117 23.93 -11.52 10.77
CA LYS A 117 24.13 -12.37 11.96
C LYS A 117 25.47 -13.13 12.00
N LYS A 118 26.20 -13.21 10.89
CA LYS A 118 27.51 -13.86 10.84
C LYS A 118 28.65 -12.85 11.06
N ILE A 119 28.40 -11.56 10.81
CA ILE A 119 29.36 -10.46 10.99
C ILE A 119 29.26 -9.87 12.40
N LEU A 120 28.05 -9.80 12.96
CA LEU A 120 27.76 -9.47 14.36
C LEU A 120 27.97 -10.70 15.26
#